data_AF-A0A8I2YMA3-F1
#
_entry.id   AF-A0A8I2YMA3-F1
#
_cell.length_a   1.000
_cell.length_b   1.000
_cell.length_c   1.000
_cell.angle_alpha   90.00
_cell.angle_beta   90.00
_cell.angle_gamma   90.00
#
_symmetry.space_group_name_H-M   'P 1'
#
loop_
_entity.id
_entity.type
_entity.pdbx_description
1 polymer ?
#
loop_
_entity_poly.entity_id
_entity_poly.type
_entity_poly.pdbx_seq_one_letter_code
_entity_poly.pdbx_strand_id
1 'polypeptide(L)'
;MLTEFTISRSRNPEVSATTADRALPTTPSSKKRGHQHLRSSDSIIINETWATPQAKKTAAAAGIVSPPRDAIHKALEKGETANVDVNQVINHVTETIAFHPVNLCPFDEILNDCMQSNAAENRAAWQLDPMGGLAGQIMVNKSPKGLVGAGTLKTAYNGKVVAKQPFFRSSSTTGKLNIIQRYTLLTNLSKLFREANILYWAKSLLDLTYMFVNAAIKSSAIPPPFNVPQLRFVDAGLALIHSSASKSVTDVYLVEEKILCGPNKFIKFIHNHDFDPSIESDEDGYNIAEFLVFTQHVQYLKTKGLAFISDYQGNSSLLTDP
;
A
#
# COMPACT_ATOMS: atom_id res chain seq x y z
N MET A 1 -18.43 35.63 -0.78
CA MET A 1 -19.22 35.17 -1.94
C MET A 1 -18.92 33.70 -2.13
N LEU A 2 -19.72 32.83 -1.52
CA LEU A 2 -19.70 31.38 -1.72
C LEU A 2 -20.89 31.08 -2.63
N THR A 3 -20.63 30.62 -3.84
CA THR A 3 -21.67 30.19 -4.78
C THR A 3 -22.07 28.76 -4.41
N GLU A 4 -23.24 28.62 -3.80
CA GLU A 4 -23.92 27.34 -3.64
C GLU A 4 -24.34 26.80 -5.01
N PHE A 5 -23.92 25.58 -5.34
CA PHE A 5 -24.48 24.83 -6.46
C PHE A 5 -25.74 24.11 -5.98
N THR A 6 -26.90 24.73 -6.16
CA THR A 6 -28.21 24.07 -6.03
C THR A 6 -28.56 23.38 -7.34
N ILE A 7 -28.61 22.05 -7.36
CA ILE A 7 -29.15 21.28 -8.49
C ILE A 7 -30.67 21.17 -8.30
N SER A 8 -31.43 22.00 -9.02
CA SER A 8 -32.89 21.90 -9.11
C SER A 8 -33.28 20.75 -10.05
N ARG A 9 -34.02 19.76 -9.54
CA ARG A 9 -34.69 18.75 -10.37
C ARG A 9 -35.91 19.38 -11.07
N SER A 10 -35.83 19.48 -12.40
CA SER A 10 -36.96 19.80 -13.27
C SER A 10 -38.00 18.67 -13.20
N ARG A 11 -39.25 19.02 -12.86
CA ARG A 11 -40.44 18.16 -13.03
C ARG A 11 -40.96 18.39 -14.44
N ASN A 12 -41.13 17.31 -15.20
CA ASN A 12 -41.94 17.34 -16.42
C ASN A 12 -43.40 16.92 -16.13
N PRO A 13 -44.35 17.36 -16.97
CA PRO A 13 -45.72 17.61 -16.57
C PRO A 13 -46.66 16.40 -16.70
N GLU A 14 -47.80 16.57 -16.06
CA GLU A 14 -49.00 15.73 -16.09
C GLU A 14 -49.46 15.35 -17.50
N VAL A 15 -49.91 14.11 -17.62
CA VAL A 15 -50.91 13.70 -18.61
C VAL A 15 -52.11 13.16 -17.83
N SER A 16 -53.27 13.78 -18.06
CA SER A 16 -54.56 13.45 -17.44
C SER A 16 -55.50 12.76 -18.43
N ALA A 17 -56.56 12.18 -17.86
CA ALA A 17 -57.74 11.50 -18.42
C ALA A 17 -57.56 9.98 -18.71
N THR A 18 -58.45 9.07 -18.31
CA THR A 18 -59.92 9.19 -18.19
C THR A 18 -60.51 8.11 -17.26
N THR A 19 -61.63 8.45 -16.63
CA THR A 19 -62.48 7.70 -15.70
C THR A 19 -63.23 6.53 -16.34
N ALA A 20 -63.39 5.40 -15.64
CA ALA A 20 -64.57 4.54 -15.74
C ALA A 20 -64.73 3.62 -14.51
N ASP A 21 -65.93 3.65 -13.93
CA ASP A 21 -66.45 2.83 -12.85
C ASP A 21 -66.33 1.31 -13.07
N ARG A 22 -65.98 0.56 -12.00
CA ARG A 22 -66.68 -0.70 -11.68
C ARG A 22 -66.39 -1.27 -10.29
N ALA A 23 -67.48 -1.37 -9.53
CA ALA A 23 -67.89 -2.32 -8.48
C ALA A 23 -66.85 -3.19 -7.74
N LEU A 24 -66.97 -3.16 -6.40
CA LEU A 24 -66.46 -4.15 -5.44
C LEU A 24 -66.89 -5.59 -5.78
N PRO A 25 -66.02 -6.55 -5.44
CA PRO A 25 -66.46 -7.61 -4.53
C PRO A 25 -65.49 -7.85 -3.37
N THR A 26 -66.10 -8.27 -2.28
CA THR A 26 -65.55 -8.67 -0.98
C THR A 26 -64.73 -9.97 -1.02
N THR A 27 -63.83 -10.08 -0.01
CA THR A 27 -63.17 -11.25 0.62
C THR A 27 -62.07 -12.02 -0.15
N PRO A 28 -61.16 -12.80 0.50
CA PRO A 28 -60.71 -12.88 1.91
C PRO A 28 -59.17 -12.93 2.12
N SER A 29 -58.76 -12.93 3.40
CA SER A 29 -57.62 -13.70 3.95
C SER A 29 -56.18 -13.35 3.54
N SER A 30 -55.47 -12.78 4.52
CA SER A 30 -54.02 -12.64 4.57
C SER A 30 -53.29 -13.99 4.50
N LYS A 31 -52.48 -14.21 3.46
CA LYS A 31 -51.34 -15.13 3.50
C LYS A 31 -50.04 -14.36 3.27
N LYS A 32 -49.22 -14.28 4.33
CA LYS A 32 -47.83 -13.83 4.30
C LYS A 32 -47.05 -14.66 3.28
N ARG A 33 -46.60 -14.05 2.18
CA ARG A 33 -45.53 -14.59 1.34
C ARG A 33 -44.20 -14.29 2.03
N GLY A 34 -43.60 -15.32 2.62
CA GLY A 34 -42.21 -15.28 3.04
C GLY A 34 -41.31 -15.25 1.80
N HIS A 35 -40.58 -14.15 1.62
CA HIS A 35 -39.43 -14.14 0.73
C HIS A 35 -38.34 -15.01 1.36
N GLN A 36 -38.20 -16.25 0.86
CA GLN A 36 -37.02 -17.06 1.10
C GLN A 36 -35.86 -16.45 0.31
N HIS A 37 -35.03 -15.69 1.00
CA HIS A 37 -33.69 -15.36 0.53
C HIS A 37 -32.89 -16.66 0.56
N LEU A 38 -32.59 -17.22 -0.61
CA LEU A 38 -31.57 -18.25 -0.77
C LEU A 38 -30.22 -17.62 -0.39
N ARG A 39 -29.84 -17.79 0.88
CA ARG A 39 -28.45 -17.63 1.32
C ARG A 39 -27.69 -18.83 0.76
N SER A 40 -26.86 -18.58 -0.25
CA SER A 40 -25.75 -19.46 -0.59
C SER A 40 -24.76 -19.35 0.58
N SER A 41 -24.78 -20.37 1.42
CA SER A 41 -23.87 -20.54 2.56
C SER A 41 -22.79 -21.52 2.15
N ASP A 42 -21.77 -21.03 1.46
CA ASP A 42 -20.43 -21.64 1.44
C ASP A 42 -19.45 -20.65 2.08
N SER A 43 -19.68 -20.35 3.36
CA SER A 43 -18.69 -19.68 4.20
C SER A 43 -17.76 -20.75 4.76
N ILE A 44 -16.57 -20.88 4.15
CA ILE A 44 -15.44 -21.56 4.78
C ILE A 44 -15.09 -20.76 6.03
N ILE A 45 -15.48 -21.28 7.19
CA ILE A 45 -14.99 -20.78 8.49
C ILE A 45 -13.53 -21.19 8.59
N ILE A 46 -12.62 -20.26 8.25
CA ILE A 46 -11.24 -20.37 8.66
C ILE A 46 -11.20 -19.85 10.09
N ASN A 47 -11.13 -20.75 11.07
CA ASN A 47 -10.79 -20.42 12.44
C ASN A 47 -9.32 -19.98 12.47
N GLU A 48 -9.05 -18.71 12.13
CA GLU A 48 -7.76 -18.09 12.41
C GLU A 48 -7.74 -17.70 13.89
N THR A 49 -7.03 -18.46 14.70
CA THR A 49 -6.56 -18.00 16.00
C THR A 49 -5.55 -16.89 15.73
N TRP A 50 -5.97 -15.63 15.85
CA TRP A 50 -5.10 -14.46 15.77
C TRP A 50 -4.19 -14.48 17.00
N ALA A 51 -3.04 -15.15 16.88
CA ALA A 51 -1.94 -14.93 17.79
C ALA A 51 -1.47 -13.48 17.59
N THR A 52 -1.57 -12.68 18.64
CA THR A 52 -1.01 -11.33 18.72
C THR A 52 0.42 -11.34 18.16
N PRO A 53 0.80 -10.39 17.28
CA PRO A 53 2.17 -10.32 16.78
C PRO A 53 3.12 -10.28 17.98
N GLN A 54 3.97 -11.30 18.12
CA GLN A 54 4.99 -11.28 19.17
C GLN A 54 5.80 -9.99 19.02
N ALA A 55 5.89 -9.24 20.11
CA ALA A 55 6.65 -7.98 20.17
C ALA A 55 8.01 -8.19 19.49
N LYS A 56 8.21 -7.50 18.37
CA LYS A 56 9.46 -7.52 17.60
C LYS A 56 10.61 -7.13 18.52
N LYS A 57 11.51 -8.06 18.82
CA LYS A 57 12.86 -7.73 19.29
C LYS A 57 13.57 -7.04 18.13
N THR A 58 13.63 -5.72 18.16
CA THR A 58 14.50 -4.93 17.30
C THR A 58 15.95 -5.24 17.67
N ALA A 59 16.58 -6.17 16.95
CA ALA A 59 18.02 -6.30 16.97
C ALA A 59 18.61 -4.99 16.42
N ALA A 60 19.44 -4.32 17.22
CA ALA A 60 20.17 -3.14 16.78
C ALA A 60 20.94 -3.49 15.50
N ALA A 61 20.66 -2.77 14.41
CA ALA A 61 21.31 -2.97 13.13
C ALA A 61 22.76 -2.52 13.23
N ALA A 62 23.66 -3.41 13.66
CA ALA A 62 25.09 -3.23 13.46
C ALA A 62 25.32 -3.28 11.94
N GLY A 63 25.51 -2.11 11.32
CA GLY A 63 25.92 -2.04 9.92
C GLY A 63 27.21 -2.82 9.74
N ILE A 64 27.24 -3.72 8.76
CA ILE A 64 28.47 -4.44 8.41
C ILE A 64 29.41 -3.40 7.79
N VAL A 65 30.37 -2.94 8.58
CA VAL A 65 31.49 -2.14 8.09
C VAL A 65 32.47 -3.13 7.48
N SER A 66 32.70 -3.05 6.16
CA SER A 66 33.80 -3.81 5.54
C SER A 66 35.09 -3.50 6.30
N PRO A 67 35.87 -4.51 6.73
CA PRO A 67 37.13 -4.25 7.39
C PRO A 67 38.02 -3.36 6.49
N PRO A 68 38.80 -2.43 7.06
CA PRO A 68 39.69 -1.59 6.28
C PRO A 68 40.57 -2.42 5.35
N ARG A 69 40.78 -1.95 4.11
CA ARG A 69 41.57 -2.64 3.09
C ARG A 69 42.94 -3.11 3.63
N ASP A 70 43.58 -2.28 4.44
CA ASP A 70 44.89 -2.58 5.02
C ASP A 70 44.85 -3.71 6.06
N ALA A 71 43.72 -3.87 6.77
CA ALA A 71 43.52 -4.99 7.69
C ALA A 71 43.32 -6.31 6.92
N ILE A 72 42.67 -6.27 5.75
CA ILE A 72 42.54 -7.43 4.86
C ILE A 72 43.92 -7.82 4.31
N HIS A 73 44.69 -6.84 3.81
CA HIS A 73 46.05 -7.08 3.32
C HIS A 73 46.97 -7.68 4.39
N LYS A 74 46.98 -7.11 5.61
CA LYS A 74 47.77 -7.65 6.73
C LYS A 74 47.36 -9.05 7.16
N ALA A 75 46.05 -9.36 7.17
CA ALA A 75 45.59 -10.70 7.49
C ALA A 75 46.04 -11.73 6.44
N LEU A 76 45.98 -11.35 5.15
CA LEU A 76 46.46 -12.19 4.05
C LEU A 76 47.98 -12.40 4.09
N GLU A 77 48.77 -11.36 4.37
CA GLU A 77 50.23 -11.46 4.48
C GLU A 77 50.70 -12.36 5.63
N LYS A 78 49.94 -12.38 6.74
CA LYS A 78 50.27 -13.19 7.92
C LYS A 78 49.72 -14.62 7.87
N GLY A 79 48.95 -14.98 6.84
CA GLY A 79 48.19 -16.23 6.82
C GLY A 79 47.15 -16.32 7.93
N GLU A 80 46.74 -15.19 8.51
CA GLU A 80 45.72 -15.13 9.53
C GLU A 80 44.35 -15.21 8.86
N THR A 81 43.46 -16.06 9.38
CA THR A 81 42.06 -16.04 8.98
C THR A 81 41.43 -14.76 9.49
N ALA A 82 41.16 -13.79 8.61
CA ALA A 82 40.27 -12.70 8.94
C ALA A 82 38.94 -13.33 9.41
N ASN A 83 38.46 -12.97 10.60
CA ASN A 83 37.19 -13.44 11.15
C ASN A 83 36.03 -12.77 10.41
N VAL A 84 35.97 -13.01 9.09
CA VAL A 84 34.90 -12.62 8.21
C VAL A 84 33.97 -13.81 8.19
N ASP A 85 32.75 -13.63 8.70
CA ASP A 85 31.70 -14.63 8.56
C ASP A 85 31.36 -14.73 7.06
N VAL A 86 32.02 -15.64 6.36
CA VAL A 86 31.87 -15.85 4.91
C VAL A 86 30.41 -16.10 4.55
N ASN A 87 29.63 -16.73 5.45
CA ASN A 87 28.20 -16.92 5.26
C ASN A 87 27.45 -15.58 5.24
N GLN A 88 27.85 -14.57 6.01
CA GLN A 88 27.24 -13.24 5.93
C GLN A 88 27.53 -12.57 4.59
N VAL A 89 28.73 -12.72 4.04
CA VAL A 89 29.11 -12.13 2.74
C VAL A 89 28.37 -12.82 1.59
N ILE A 90 28.32 -14.16 1.59
CA ILE A 90 27.63 -14.95 0.55
C ILE A 90 26.12 -14.63 0.47
N ASN A 91 25.52 -14.23 1.59
CA ASN A 91 24.10 -13.94 1.66
C ASN A 91 23.69 -12.57 1.08
N HIS A 92 24.64 -11.70 0.75
CA HIS A 92 24.37 -10.44 0.06
C HIS A 92 24.52 -10.63 -1.44
N VAL A 93 23.41 -10.47 -2.16
CA VAL A 93 23.42 -10.51 -3.62
C VAL A 93 23.40 -9.08 -4.12
N THR A 94 24.37 -8.71 -4.96
CA THR A 94 24.36 -7.47 -5.72
C THR A 94 23.80 -7.75 -7.11
N GLU A 95 22.69 -7.11 -7.45
CA GLU A 95 21.95 -7.36 -8.68
C GLU A 95 21.85 -6.07 -9.49
N THR A 96 22.12 -6.15 -10.80
CA THR A 96 21.90 -5.03 -11.73
C THR A 96 20.41 -4.90 -12.02
N ILE A 97 19.90 -3.67 -11.90
CA ILE A 97 18.47 -3.38 -12.03
C ILE A 97 18.18 -2.30 -13.07
N ALA A 98 16.98 -2.36 -13.64
CA ALA A 98 16.28 -1.20 -14.17
C ALA A 98 15.21 -0.79 -13.14
N PHE A 99 15.32 0.42 -12.60
CA PHE A 99 14.41 0.95 -11.59
C PHE A 99 13.40 1.91 -12.21
N HIS A 100 12.11 1.61 -12.02
CA HIS A 100 11.00 2.41 -12.53
C HIS A 100 10.26 3.06 -11.35
N PRO A 101 10.46 4.36 -11.11
CA PRO A 101 9.87 5.04 -9.96
C PRO A 101 8.34 5.17 -10.08
N VAL A 102 7.67 5.04 -8.93
CA VAL A 102 6.26 5.38 -8.76
C VAL A 102 6.17 6.86 -8.39
N ASN A 103 6.08 7.69 -9.42
CA ASN A 103 5.96 9.14 -9.29
C ASN A 103 4.57 9.54 -8.77
N LEU A 104 4.50 10.65 -8.03
CA LEU A 104 3.22 11.30 -7.72
C LEU A 104 2.63 11.86 -9.01
N CYS A 105 1.33 11.68 -9.21
CA CYS A 105 0.54 12.39 -10.22
C CYS A 105 -0.64 13.04 -9.49
N PRO A 106 -0.86 14.36 -9.63
CA PRO A 106 -2.02 15.02 -9.05
C PRO A 106 -3.34 14.32 -9.44
N PHE A 107 -4.27 14.21 -8.51
CA PHE A 107 -5.49 13.42 -8.73
C PHE A 107 -6.35 13.95 -9.89
N ASP A 108 -6.36 15.26 -10.11
CA ASP A 108 -7.04 15.90 -11.23
C ASP A 108 -6.39 15.60 -12.58
N GLU A 109 -5.07 15.50 -12.65
CA GLU A 109 -4.35 15.03 -13.84
C GLU A 109 -4.75 13.59 -14.19
N ILE A 110 -4.80 12.69 -13.21
CA ILE A 110 -5.25 11.31 -13.44
C ILE A 110 -6.68 11.27 -13.99
N LEU A 111 -7.59 12.07 -13.44
CA LEU A 111 -8.97 12.13 -13.93
C LEU A 111 -9.07 12.72 -15.34
N ASN A 112 -8.30 13.77 -15.63
CA ASN A 112 -8.27 14.38 -16.96
C ASN A 112 -7.78 13.40 -18.02
N ASP A 113 -6.73 12.64 -17.71
CA ASP A 113 -6.21 11.59 -18.59
C ASP A 113 -7.25 10.50 -18.85
N CYS A 114 -8.04 10.11 -17.85
CA CYS A 114 -9.14 9.15 -18.02
C CYS A 114 -10.23 9.67 -18.97
N MET A 115 -10.50 10.97 -18.96
CA MET A 115 -11.59 11.57 -19.75
C MET A 115 -11.14 11.88 -21.18
N GLN A 116 -9.85 12.14 -21.40
CA GLN A 116 -9.29 12.49 -22.70
C GLN A 116 -8.81 11.28 -23.49
N SER A 117 -8.47 10.17 -22.83
CA SER A 117 -8.05 8.98 -23.56
C SER A 117 -9.25 8.33 -24.26
N ASN A 118 -9.13 8.11 -25.57
CA ASN A 118 -9.95 7.11 -26.23
C ASN A 118 -9.73 5.80 -25.45
N ALA A 119 -10.80 5.12 -25.04
CA ALA A 119 -10.83 4.03 -24.06
C ALA A 119 -9.82 2.87 -24.26
N ALA A 120 -9.09 2.82 -25.38
CA ALA A 120 -8.06 1.85 -25.67
C ALA A 120 -6.74 2.05 -24.87
N GLU A 121 -6.43 3.27 -24.43
CA GLU A 121 -5.20 3.55 -23.66
C GLU A 121 -5.57 3.88 -22.21
N ASN A 122 -5.44 2.89 -21.34
CA ASN A 122 -5.73 2.99 -19.91
C ASN A 122 -4.63 3.79 -19.18
N ARG A 123 -4.61 5.12 -19.40
CA ARG A 123 -3.61 6.07 -18.86
C ARG A 123 -3.81 6.41 -17.38
N ALA A 124 -4.92 5.97 -16.78
CA ALA A 124 -5.23 6.18 -15.37
C ALA A 124 -4.27 5.47 -14.41
N ALA A 125 -3.60 4.43 -14.90
CA ALA A 125 -2.71 3.58 -14.12
C ALA A 125 -1.26 4.03 -14.30
N TRP A 126 -0.45 3.88 -13.25
CA TRP A 126 0.99 3.92 -13.38
C TRP A 126 1.44 2.85 -14.36
N GLN A 127 2.22 3.25 -15.37
CA GLN A 127 2.73 2.37 -16.40
C GLN A 127 4.25 2.27 -16.32
N LEU A 128 4.76 1.08 -16.65
CA LEU A 128 6.19 0.89 -16.87
C LEU A 128 6.56 1.55 -18.19
N ASP A 129 7.37 2.60 -18.14
CA ASP A 129 8.08 3.10 -19.31
C ASP A 129 9.26 2.15 -19.61
N PRO A 130 9.23 1.38 -20.72
CA PRO A 130 10.30 0.45 -21.06
C PRO A 130 11.65 1.14 -21.30
N MET A 131 11.62 2.43 -21.67
CA MET A 131 12.81 3.22 -21.99
C MET A 131 13.24 4.13 -20.83
N GLY A 132 12.33 4.43 -19.90
CA GLY A 132 12.55 5.36 -18.78
C GLY A 132 13.12 4.73 -17.51
N GLY A 133 13.52 3.45 -17.54
CA GLY A 133 14.11 2.79 -16.39
C GLY A 133 15.48 3.36 -16.00
N LEU A 134 15.67 3.69 -14.73
CA LEU A 134 16.96 4.12 -14.18
C LEU A 134 17.85 2.90 -13.95
N ALA A 135 18.96 2.81 -14.69
CA ALA A 135 19.94 1.75 -14.47
C ALA A 135 20.62 1.90 -13.10
N GLY A 136 20.77 0.79 -12.37
CA GLY A 136 21.40 0.81 -11.06
C GLY A 136 21.80 -0.57 -10.55
N GLN A 137 22.19 -0.62 -9.28
CA GLN A 137 22.45 -1.87 -8.56
C GLN A 137 21.71 -1.85 -7.24
N ILE A 138 21.17 -3.00 -6.85
CA ILE A 138 20.60 -3.21 -5.52
C ILE A 138 21.37 -4.31 -4.81
N MET A 139 21.60 -4.10 -3.51
CA MET A 139 22.15 -5.13 -2.63
C MET A 139 21.04 -5.62 -1.71
N VAL A 140 20.68 -6.89 -1.84
CA VAL A 140 19.62 -7.51 -1.03
C VAL A 140 20.22 -8.68 -0.25
N ASN A 141 20.04 -8.66 1.07
CA ASN A 141 20.35 -9.81 1.91
C ASN A 141 19.14 -10.74 1.94
N LYS A 142 19.16 -11.80 1.12
CA LYS A 142 18.04 -12.74 0.99
C LYS A 142 18.02 -13.80 2.10
N SER A 143 18.99 -13.79 3.03
CA SER A 143 19.02 -14.73 4.15
C SER A 143 17.90 -14.46 5.16
N PRO A 144 17.57 -15.43 6.02
CA PRO A 144 16.63 -15.21 7.13
C PRO A 144 17.01 -14.03 8.04
N LYS A 145 18.30 -13.70 8.17
CA LYS A 145 18.78 -12.53 8.94
C LYS A 145 18.49 -11.19 8.25
N GLY A 146 18.36 -11.20 6.91
CA GLY A 146 18.02 -10.01 6.13
C GLY A 146 16.53 -9.70 6.12
N LEU A 147 15.67 -10.63 6.56
CA LEU A 147 14.22 -10.44 6.63
C LEU A 147 13.86 -9.46 7.75
N VAL A 148 13.33 -8.28 7.39
CA VAL A 148 12.89 -7.24 8.35
C VAL A 148 11.41 -7.31 8.68
N GLY A 149 10.64 -8.00 7.84
CA GLY A 149 9.24 -8.24 8.05
C GLY A 149 8.70 -9.27 7.07
N ALA A 150 7.72 -10.04 7.53
CA ALA A 150 6.87 -10.85 6.68
C ALA A 150 5.43 -10.49 7.05
N GLY A 151 4.75 -9.81 6.14
CA GLY A 151 3.30 -9.62 6.24
C GLY A 151 2.56 -10.89 5.82
N THR A 152 1.26 -10.76 5.58
CA THR A 152 0.44 -11.89 5.10
C THR A 152 0.86 -12.34 3.71
N LEU A 153 1.26 -11.41 2.84
CA LEU A 153 1.48 -11.66 1.41
C LEU A 153 2.88 -11.30 0.90
N LYS A 154 3.66 -10.53 1.67
CA LYS A 154 4.96 -9.97 1.23
C LYS A 154 6.04 -10.17 2.29
N THR A 155 7.26 -10.51 1.85
CA THR A 155 8.47 -10.43 2.67
C THR A 155 9.21 -9.14 2.35
N ALA A 156 9.77 -8.50 3.35
CA ALA A 156 10.57 -7.29 3.25
C ALA A 156 12.01 -7.58 3.70
N TYR A 157 12.98 -7.17 2.87
CA TYR A 157 14.40 -7.38 3.13
C TYR A 157 15.11 -6.06 3.42
N ASN A 158 16.01 -6.08 4.41
CA ASN A 158 16.79 -4.91 4.81
C ASN A 158 17.86 -4.56 3.79
N GLY A 159 18.07 -3.26 3.59
CA GLY A 159 19.21 -2.69 2.89
C GLY A 159 19.31 -1.19 3.17
N LYS A 160 19.91 -0.47 2.23
CA LYS A 160 19.75 1.00 2.14
C LYS A 160 18.31 1.38 1.79
N VAL A 161 17.63 0.47 1.10
CA VAL A 161 16.21 0.49 0.73
C VAL A 161 15.54 -0.76 1.30
N VAL A 162 14.21 -0.79 1.31
CA VAL A 162 13.44 -2.00 1.64
C VAL A 162 13.02 -2.67 0.34
N ALA A 163 13.44 -3.90 0.12
CA ALA A 163 13.04 -4.68 -1.05
C ALA A 163 11.93 -5.66 -0.66
N LYS A 164 10.75 -5.51 -1.28
CA LYS A 164 9.56 -6.32 -1.01
C LYS A 164 9.32 -7.32 -2.13
N GLN A 165 8.97 -8.55 -1.74
CA GLN A 165 8.56 -9.60 -2.65
C GLN A 165 7.32 -10.34 -2.14
N PRO A 166 6.30 -10.51 -3.01
CA PRO A 166 5.18 -11.41 -2.78
C PRO A 166 5.63 -12.84 -2.50
N PHE A 167 4.85 -13.53 -1.69
CA PHE A 167 4.98 -14.96 -1.47
C PHE A 167 3.61 -15.59 -1.29
N PHE A 168 3.57 -16.92 -1.28
CA PHE A 168 2.43 -17.68 -0.80
C PHE A 168 2.91 -18.76 0.17
N ARG A 169 2.01 -19.18 1.04
CA ARG A 169 2.27 -20.27 1.97
C ARG A 169 1.71 -21.54 1.36
N SER A 170 2.57 -22.55 1.17
CA SER A 170 2.11 -23.90 0.88
C SER A 170 2.02 -24.66 2.19
N SER A 171 0.90 -25.34 2.42
CA SER A 171 0.81 -26.33 3.50
C SER A 171 1.69 -27.52 3.12
N SER A 172 2.52 -27.98 4.05
CA SER A 172 3.21 -29.27 3.89
C SER A 172 2.21 -30.39 4.12
N THR A 173 2.23 -31.42 3.26
CA THR A 173 1.44 -32.66 3.43
C THR A 173 1.73 -33.35 4.78
N THR A 174 2.89 -33.09 5.37
CA THR A 174 3.29 -33.61 6.70
C THR A 174 2.79 -32.77 7.88
N GLY A 175 1.95 -31.75 7.63
CA GLY A 175 1.17 -31.04 8.65
C GLY A 175 1.95 -30.13 9.61
N LYS A 176 3.25 -29.89 9.41
CA LYS A 176 4.07 -29.20 10.43
C LYS A 176 4.79 -27.92 10.03
N LEU A 177 4.86 -27.53 8.76
CA LEU A 177 5.58 -26.30 8.37
C LEU A 177 4.86 -25.53 7.26
N ASN A 178 4.62 -24.23 7.52
CA ASN A 178 4.23 -23.26 6.52
C ASN A 178 5.48 -22.90 5.69
N ILE A 179 5.62 -23.50 4.51
CA ILE A 179 6.75 -23.21 3.62
C ILE A 179 6.41 -21.96 2.82
N ILE A 180 7.28 -20.94 2.91
CA ILE A 180 7.20 -19.74 2.08
C ILE A 180 7.70 -20.10 0.68
N GLN A 181 6.83 -19.97 -0.31
CA GLN A 181 7.16 -20.19 -1.73
C GLN A 181 7.05 -18.89 -2.53
N ARG A 182 7.84 -18.80 -3.60
CA ARG A 182 7.88 -17.65 -4.51
C ARG A 182 6.99 -17.90 -5.72
N TYR A 183 6.31 -16.86 -6.17
CA TYR A 183 5.57 -16.89 -7.41
C TYR A 183 6.53 -16.96 -8.61
N THR A 184 6.03 -17.45 -9.74
CA THR A 184 6.73 -17.32 -11.03
C THR A 184 6.95 -15.84 -11.36
N LEU A 185 7.94 -15.53 -12.19
CA LEU A 185 8.28 -14.14 -12.55
C LEU A 185 7.07 -13.35 -13.06
N LEU A 186 6.27 -13.91 -13.97
CA LEU A 186 5.11 -13.23 -14.54
C LEU A 186 4.04 -12.91 -13.48
N THR A 187 3.75 -13.86 -12.60
CA THR A 187 2.79 -13.67 -11.51
C THR A 187 3.33 -12.69 -10.47
N ASN A 188 4.63 -12.75 -10.17
CA ASN A 188 5.30 -11.83 -9.27
C ASN A 188 5.23 -10.39 -9.80
N LEU A 189 5.57 -10.20 -11.07
CA LEU A 189 5.51 -8.92 -11.77
C LEU A 189 4.10 -8.34 -11.77
N SER A 190 3.08 -9.13 -12.11
CA SER A 190 1.68 -8.67 -12.09
C SER A 190 1.23 -8.21 -10.69
N LYS A 191 1.60 -8.95 -9.64
CA LYS A 191 1.29 -8.57 -8.26
C LYS A 191 1.99 -7.28 -7.86
N LEU A 192 3.29 -7.18 -8.09
CA LEU A 192 4.06 -5.98 -7.73
C LEU A 192 3.65 -4.75 -8.55
N PHE A 193 3.24 -4.93 -9.80
CA PHE A 193 2.68 -3.85 -10.61
C PHE A 193 1.36 -3.33 -10.05
N ARG A 194 0.50 -4.21 -9.50
CA ARG A 194 -0.70 -3.81 -8.77
C ARG A 194 -0.36 -3.03 -7.50
N GLU A 195 0.60 -3.49 -6.72
CA GLU A 195 1.06 -2.80 -5.50
C GLU A 195 1.63 -1.41 -5.82
N ALA A 196 2.45 -1.29 -6.87
CA ALA A 196 2.96 -0.02 -7.36
C ALA A 196 1.83 0.94 -7.77
N ASN A 197 0.79 0.42 -8.43
CA ASN A 197 -0.41 1.19 -8.75
C ASN A 197 -1.20 1.61 -7.52
N ILE A 198 -1.37 0.74 -6.53
CA ILE A 198 -2.03 1.11 -5.26
C ILE A 198 -1.30 2.28 -4.60
N LEU A 199 0.03 2.21 -4.53
CA LEU A 199 0.85 3.29 -3.98
C LEU A 199 0.77 4.58 -4.81
N TYR A 200 0.72 4.48 -6.14
CA TYR A 200 0.50 5.62 -7.04
C TYR A 200 -0.80 6.35 -6.73
N TRP A 201 -1.91 5.62 -6.63
CA TRP A 201 -3.22 6.17 -6.28
C TRP A 201 -3.24 6.73 -4.85
N ALA A 202 -2.61 6.04 -3.89
CA ALA A 202 -2.53 6.50 -2.51
C ALA A 202 -1.77 7.83 -2.37
N LYS A 203 -0.64 7.99 -3.08
CA LYS A 203 0.09 9.26 -3.17
C LYS A 203 -0.82 10.40 -3.66
N SER A 204 -1.55 10.13 -4.73
CA SER A 204 -2.44 11.10 -5.39
C SER A 204 -3.64 11.49 -4.52
N LEU A 205 -4.24 10.53 -3.82
CA LEU A 205 -5.36 10.74 -2.89
C LEU A 205 -4.94 11.47 -1.60
N LEU A 206 -3.72 11.25 -1.11
CA LEU A 206 -3.18 12.01 0.02
C LEU A 206 -2.91 13.47 -0.39
N ASP A 207 -2.33 13.68 -1.58
CA ASP A 207 -2.10 15.01 -2.14
C ASP A 207 -3.42 15.79 -2.32
N LEU A 208 -4.47 15.14 -2.84
CA LEU A 208 -5.83 15.68 -2.91
C LEU A 208 -6.32 16.21 -1.56
N THR A 209 -6.08 15.48 -0.46
CA THR A 209 -6.44 15.93 0.89
C THR A 209 -5.62 17.15 1.31
N TYR A 210 -4.31 17.17 1.04
CA TYR A 210 -3.48 18.34 1.36
C TYR A 210 -3.89 19.56 0.56
N MET A 211 -4.24 19.44 -0.72
CA MET A 211 -4.81 20.53 -1.50
C MET A 211 -6.09 21.08 -0.85
N PHE A 212 -6.98 20.19 -0.39
CA PHE A 212 -8.20 20.57 0.31
C PHE A 212 -7.91 21.33 1.61
N VAL A 213 -7.00 20.83 2.44
CA VAL A 213 -6.59 21.49 3.69
C VAL A 213 -5.95 22.85 3.43
N ASN A 214 -5.04 22.94 2.46
CA ASN A 214 -4.37 24.18 2.11
C ASN A 214 -5.35 25.24 1.60
N ALA A 215 -6.35 24.84 0.80
CA ALA A 215 -7.43 25.73 0.37
C ALA A 215 -8.24 26.25 1.57
N ALA A 216 -8.58 25.38 2.52
CA ALA A 216 -9.30 25.76 3.74
C ALA A 216 -8.49 26.75 4.60
N ILE A 217 -7.21 26.47 4.83
CA ILE A 217 -6.30 27.36 5.57
C ILE A 217 -6.18 28.71 4.89
N LYS A 218 -5.96 28.74 3.56
CA LYS A 218 -5.85 29.99 2.78
C LYS A 218 -7.13 30.82 2.82
N SER A 219 -8.29 30.19 2.95
CA SER A 219 -9.59 30.86 3.04
C SER A 219 -9.94 31.35 4.46
N SER A 220 -9.20 30.91 5.48
CA SER A 220 -9.44 31.26 6.87
C SER A 220 -8.73 32.57 7.24
N ALA A 221 -9.40 33.41 8.04
CA ALA A 221 -8.78 34.60 8.63
C ALA A 221 -7.82 34.27 9.79
N ILE A 222 -7.96 33.09 10.38
CA ILE A 222 -7.19 32.65 11.55
C ILE A 222 -6.53 31.31 11.20
N PRO A 223 -5.21 31.15 11.45
CA PRO A 223 -4.54 29.88 11.24
C PRO A 223 -5.11 28.78 12.16
N PRO A 224 -4.96 27.49 11.80
CA PRO A 224 -5.39 26.40 12.67
C PRO A 224 -4.68 26.49 14.03
N PRO A 225 -5.37 26.25 15.16
CA PRO A 225 -4.78 26.32 16.49
C PRO A 225 -3.87 25.11 16.80
N PHE A 226 -3.62 24.25 15.82
CA PHE A 226 -2.80 23.05 15.93
C PHE A 226 -1.94 22.88 14.67
N ASN A 227 -0.87 22.11 14.79
CA ASN A 227 -0.03 21.74 13.66
C ASN A 227 -0.73 20.65 12.84
N VAL A 228 -0.97 20.92 11.56
CA VAL A 228 -1.46 19.91 10.63
C VAL A 228 -0.33 18.93 10.32
N PRO A 229 -0.49 17.62 10.61
CA PRO A 229 0.52 16.62 10.29
C PRO A 229 0.95 16.66 8.80
N GLN A 230 2.26 16.60 8.56
CA GLN A 230 2.84 16.60 7.22
C GLN A 230 3.43 15.21 6.93
N LEU A 231 2.68 14.40 6.21
CA LEU A 231 2.95 12.99 5.92
C LEU A 231 3.06 12.82 4.41
N ARG A 232 3.84 11.83 3.97
CA ARG A 232 3.83 11.35 2.59
C ARG A 232 4.00 9.84 2.57
N PHE A 233 3.57 9.21 1.48
CA PHE A 233 4.00 7.84 1.21
C PHE A 233 5.49 7.80 0.84
N VAL A 234 6.15 6.71 1.20
CA VAL A 234 7.55 6.45 0.83
C VAL A 234 7.77 6.58 -0.67
N ASP A 235 8.97 7.03 -1.04
CA ASP A 235 9.40 6.89 -2.43
C ASP A 235 9.63 5.42 -2.76
N ALA A 236 9.17 5.02 -3.93
CA ALA A 236 9.15 3.62 -4.30
C ALA A 236 9.26 3.45 -5.81
N GLY A 237 9.55 2.22 -6.23
CA GLY A 237 9.57 1.85 -7.64
C GLY A 237 9.70 0.35 -7.83
N LEU A 238 9.44 -0.11 -9.06
CA LEU A 238 9.74 -1.49 -9.44
C LEU A 238 11.20 -1.59 -9.87
N ALA A 239 11.92 -2.51 -9.25
CA ALA A 239 13.27 -2.88 -9.68
C ALA A 239 13.19 -4.20 -10.46
N LEU A 240 13.47 -4.13 -11.76
CA LEU A 240 13.57 -5.28 -12.65
C LEU A 240 15.03 -5.75 -12.71
N ILE A 241 15.30 -6.96 -12.24
CA ILE A 241 16.65 -7.53 -12.26
C ILE A 241 16.89 -8.23 -13.56
N HIS A 242 18.03 -7.93 -14.18
CA HIS A 242 18.41 -8.50 -15.46
C HIS A 242 19.54 -9.51 -15.28
N SER A 243 19.43 -10.64 -15.97
CA SER A 243 20.56 -11.55 -16.12
C SER A 243 21.67 -10.86 -16.91
N SER A 244 22.89 -10.87 -16.36
CA SER A 244 24.08 -10.36 -17.03
C SER A 244 24.35 -11.06 -18.38
N ALA A 245 23.88 -12.30 -18.55
CA ALA A 245 24.12 -13.08 -19.75
C ALA A 245 23.09 -12.85 -20.86
N SER A 246 21.82 -12.59 -20.52
CA SER A 246 20.70 -12.66 -21.48
C SER A 246 19.87 -11.39 -21.63
N LYS A 247 20.17 -10.31 -20.88
CA LYS A 247 19.32 -9.11 -20.77
C LYS A 247 17.84 -9.42 -20.45
N SER A 248 17.53 -10.65 -20.04
CA SER A 248 16.19 -11.06 -19.67
C SER A 248 15.96 -10.72 -18.20
N VAL A 249 14.75 -10.25 -17.87
CA VAL A 249 14.34 -10.07 -16.48
C VAL A 249 14.32 -11.44 -15.79
N THR A 250 14.98 -11.57 -14.65
CA THR A 250 15.03 -12.82 -13.86
C THR A 250 14.23 -12.71 -12.57
N ASP A 251 14.10 -11.51 -12.02
CA ASP A 251 13.37 -11.27 -10.78
C ASP A 251 12.87 -9.81 -10.73
N VAL A 252 11.94 -9.54 -9.82
CA VAL A 252 11.35 -8.21 -9.61
C VAL A 252 11.10 -7.95 -8.13
N TYR A 253 11.35 -6.72 -7.72
CA TYR A 253 11.11 -6.21 -6.37
C TYR A 253 10.30 -4.92 -6.43
N LEU A 254 9.41 -4.73 -5.46
CA LEU A 254 8.96 -3.39 -5.10
C LEU A 254 9.99 -2.85 -4.10
N VAL A 255 10.69 -1.79 -4.49
CA VAL A 255 11.74 -1.18 -3.68
C VAL A 255 11.21 0.13 -3.11
N GLU A 256 11.36 0.30 -1.81
CA GLU A 256 10.88 1.47 -1.08
C GLU A 256 11.98 2.16 -0.29
N GLU A 257 11.83 3.47 -0.09
CA GLU A 257 12.54 4.23 0.92
C GLU A 257 12.41 3.55 2.28
N LYS A 258 13.54 3.42 2.97
CA LYS A 258 13.57 2.79 4.27
C LYS A 258 13.08 3.77 5.35
N ILE A 259 11.96 3.43 5.99
CA ILE A 259 11.46 4.15 7.16
C ILE A 259 12.40 3.89 8.35
N LEU A 260 13.12 4.93 8.78
CA LEU A 260 13.95 4.89 9.97
C LEU A 260 13.07 5.19 11.19
N CYS A 261 12.74 4.17 11.96
CA CYS A 261 11.89 4.35 13.13
C CYS A 261 12.68 4.82 14.37
N GLY A 262 14.01 4.66 14.44
CA GLY A 262 14.78 5.07 15.63
C GLY A 262 14.22 4.41 16.91
N PRO A 263 14.02 5.14 18.02
CA PRO A 263 13.28 4.64 19.19
C PRO A 263 11.76 4.56 18.94
N ASN A 264 11.25 5.28 17.95
CA ASN A 264 9.85 5.24 17.57
C ASN A 264 9.55 3.86 16.95
N LYS A 265 8.31 3.42 17.07
CA LYS A 265 7.87 2.16 16.49
C LYS A 265 7.36 2.41 15.07
N PHE A 266 7.39 1.36 14.24
CA PHE A 266 6.54 1.32 13.06
C PHE A 266 5.10 1.17 13.56
N ILE A 267 4.27 2.18 13.32
CA ILE A 267 2.92 2.29 13.85
C ILE A 267 1.94 1.97 12.74
N LYS A 268 0.94 1.16 13.06
CA LYS A 268 -0.26 1.01 12.24
C LYS A 268 -1.30 1.96 12.82
N PHE A 269 -1.58 3.05 12.11
CA PHE A 269 -2.46 4.13 12.57
C PHE A 269 -3.93 3.79 12.39
N ILE A 270 -4.29 3.12 11.28
CA ILE A 270 -5.66 2.70 10.95
C ILE A 270 -5.65 1.27 10.42
N HIS A 271 -6.60 0.44 10.81
CA HIS A 271 -6.73 -0.94 10.34
C HIS A 271 -7.62 -1.05 9.10
N ASN A 272 -7.34 -1.98 8.18
CA ASN A 272 -8.21 -2.27 7.02
C ASN A 272 -9.68 -2.63 7.32
N HIS A 273 -10.03 -2.93 8.56
CA HIS A 273 -11.37 -3.35 8.96
C HIS A 273 -12.06 -2.35 9.87
N ASP A 274 -11.39 -1.24 10.16
CA ASP A 274 -11.86 -0.25 11.11
C ASP A 274 -11.59 1.16 10.55
N PHE A 275 -12.43 2.12 10.93
CA PHE A 275 -12.22 3.53 10.63
C PHE A 275 -11.69 4.29 11.85
N ASP A 276 -11.63 3.66 13.02
CA ASP A 276 -11.11 4.27 14.24
C ASP A 276 -9.56 4.20 14.30
N PRO A 277 -8.91 5.18 14.96
CA PRO A 277 -7.49 5.11 15.29
C PRO A 277 -7.13 3.80 15.98
N SER A 278 -6.07 3.14 15.53
CA SER A 278 -5.54 1.91 16.14
C SER A 278 -4.60 2.18 17.33
N ILE A 279 -4.48 3.44 17.74
CA ILE A 279 -3.65 3.93 18.85
C ILE A 279 -4.53 4.71 19.81
N GLU A 280 -4.22 4.63 21.10
CA GLU A 280 -5.01 5.25 22.16
C GLU A 280 -4.74 6.76 22.24
N SER A 281 -5.69 7.51 22.80
CA SER A 281 -5.65 8.98 22.83
C SER A 281 -4.47 9.59 23.60
N ASP A 282 -3.85 8.82 24.50
CA ASP A 282 -2.68 9.21 25.29
C ASP A 282 -1.34 8.73 24.69
N GLU A 283 -1.38 8.02 23.55
CA GLU A 283 -0.18 7.53 22.87
C GLU A 283 0.40 8.52 21.87
N ASP A 284 1.73 8.52 21.76
CA ASP A 284 2.45 9.31 20.75
C ASP A 284 2.00 8.91 19.33
N GLY A 285 1.54 9.91 18.58
CA GLY A 285 1.04 9.75 17.22
C GLY A 285 -0.48 9.72 17.11
N TYR A 286 -1.24 9.79 18.21
CA TYR A 286 -2.71 9.83 18.15
C TYR A 286 -3.24 10.93 17.24
N ASN A 287 -2.66 12.13 17.34
CA ASN A 287 -2.98 13.27 16.48
C ASN A 287 -2.74 12.98 14.98
N ILE A 288 -1.78 12.11 14.66
CA ILE A 288 -1.54 11.64 13.29
C ILE A 288 -2.65 10.68 12.87
N ALA A 289 -3.05 9.74 13.73
CA ALA A 289 -4.17 8.85 13.42
C ALA A 289 -5.48 9.62 13.22
N GLU A 290 -5.81 10.60 14.07
CA GLU A 290 -6.98 11.47 13.88
C GLU A 290 -6.94 12.22 12.55
N PHE A 291 -5.78 12.77 12.20
CA PHE A 291 -5.60 13.42 10.89
C PHE A 291 -5.80 12.43 9.74
N LEU A 292 -5.32 11.20 9.87
CA LEU A 292 -5.49 10.15 8.87
C LEU A 292 -6.96 9.72 8.73
N VAL A 293 -7.74 9.63 9.81
CA VAL A 293 -9.20 9.42 9.74
C VAL A 293 -9.87 10.56 8.98
N PHE A 294 -9.49 11.81 9.27
CA PHE A 294 -9.94 12.98 8.52
C PHE A 294 -9.60 12.86 7.03
N THR A 295 -8.41 12.37 6.67
CA THR A 295 -8.05 12.18 5.26
C THR A 295 -8.96 11.18 4.55
N GLN A 296 -9.35 10.08 5.20
CA GLN A 296 -10.29 9.09 4.63
C GLN A 296 -11.64 9.75 4.32
N HIS A 297 -12.13 10.58 5.24
CA HIS A 297 -13.38 11.31 5.06
C HIS A 297 -13.31 12.26 3.85
N VAL A 298 -12.26 13.08 3.77
CA VAL A 298 -12.08 14.03 2.66
C VAL A 298 -11.99 13.28 1.34
N GLN A 299 -11.20 12.20 1.26
CA GLN A 299 -11.06 11.39 0.05
C GLN A 299 -12.39 10.79 -0.36
N TYR A 300 -13.13 10.16 0.56
CA TYR A 300 -14.44 9.59 0.27
C TYR A 300 -15.42 10.63 -0.27
N LEU A 301 -15.47 11.84 0.33
CA LEU A 301 -16.32 12.92 -0.19
C LEU A 301 -15.86 13.41 -1.57
N LYS A 302 -14.57 13.69 -1.74
CA LYS A 302 -14.01 14.27 -2.98
C LYS A 302 -14.08 13.30 -4.16
N THR A 303 -14.01 12.00 -3.89
CA THR A 303 -14.18 10.95 -4.90
C THR A 303 -15.64 10.53 -5.08
N LYS A 304 -16.61 11.20 -4.43
CA LYS A 304 -18.04 10.87 -4.46
C LYS A 304 -18.34 9.42 -4.03
N GLY A 305 -17.59 8.95 -3.05
CA GLY A 305 -17.72 7.63 -2.44
C GLY A 305 -17.03 6.50 -3.22
N LEU A 306 -16.18 6.82 -4.19
CA LEU A 306 -15.53 5.82 -5.03
C LEU A 306 -14.25 5.26 -4.42
N ALA A 307 -13.47 6.09 -3.74
CA ALA A 307 -12.17 5.68 -3.21
C ALA A 307 -11.75 6.50 -1.98
N PHE A 308 -11.05 5.82 -1.08
CA PHE A 308 -10.30 6.39 0.04
C PHE A 308 -9.17 5.42 0.37
N ILE A 309 -8.18 5.88 1.13
CA ILE A 309 -7.05 5.05 1.55
C ILE A 309 -7.37 4.39 2.89
N SER A 310 -7.02 3.12 3.06
CA SER A 310 -7.06 2.42 4.36
C SER A 310 -5.65 1.96 4.75
N ASP A 311 -5.55 1.12 5.79
CA ASP A 311 -4.30 0.52 6.27
C ASP A 311 -3.13 1.47 6.54
N TYR A 312 -3.38 2.72 6.92
CA TYR A 312 -2.28 3.67 7.13
C TYR A 312 -1.30 3.15 8.18
N GLN A 313 -0.03 2.98 7.77
CA GLN A 313 1.04 2.48 8.61
C GLN A 313 2.38 3.07 8.20
N GLY A 314 3.28 3.27 9.18
CA GLY A 314 4.57 3.91 8.96
C GLY A 314 5.14 4.55 10.23
N ASN A 315 5.61 5.79 10.12
CA ASN A 315 6.05 6.60 11.25
C ASN A 315 5.41 8.01 11.20
N SER A 316 5.97 8.97 11.93
CA SER A 316 5.42 10.32 12.04
C SER A 316 5.51 11.19 10.77
N SER A 317 6.19 10.74 9.72
CA SER A 317 6.36 11.50 8.46
C SER A 317 6.20 10.66 7.19
N LEU A 318 6.41 9.35 7.27
CA LEU A 318 6.41 8.43 6.14
C LEU A 318 5.38 7.32 6.34
N LEU A 319 4.57 7.09 5.31
CA LEU A 319 3.56 6.03 5.22
C LEU A 319 3.97 5.00 4.16
N THR A 320 3.53 3.74 4.31
CA THR A 320 3.77 2.65 3.35
C THR A 320 2.63 1.64 3.41
N ASP A 321 2.58 0.72 2.43
CA ASP A 321 1.62 -0.38 2.33
C ASP A 321 0.15 0.04 2.62
N PRO A 322 -0.41 1.03 1.88
CA PRO A 322 -1.82 1.38 1.97
C PRO A 322 -2.75 0.33 1.33
#